data_AF-A0A3S0WNR5-F1
#
_entry.id   AF-A0A3S0WNR5-F1
#
_cell.length_a   1.000
_cell.length_b   1.000
_cell.length_c   1.000
_cell.angle_alpha   90.00
_cell.angle_beta   90.00
_cell.angle_gamma   90.00
#
_symmetry.space_group_name_H-M   'P 1'
#
loop_
_entity.id
_entity.type
_entity.pdbx_description
1 polymer ?
#
loop_
_entity_poly.entity_id
_entity_poly.type
_entity_poly.pdbx_seq_one_letter_code
_entity_poly.pdbx_strand_id
1 'polypeptide(L)'
;MRRRLVLIGAGEFAQIACEYFEHDSTYEVVAFSVEREYLSQPFLADRPVVAYETMEETYPPQDHDVFVAIPSSQLNRLRTRLYRDAKRKGYRLATYVSSRAFVWRNAQVGENCFIFENNVIQPFVTIGNNCILWSGNHVGHRTVLHDNVFVASHAVISGYCDIGENCFIGVNATFNDHVKIAEDNVIGAGSLVTRDTEPGRIYVGSPARALPDKSSLAVKL
;
A
#
# COMPACT_ATOMS: atom_id res chain seq x y z
N MET A 1 6.59 17.34 -19.73
CA MET A 1 5.14 17.03 -19.74
C MET A 1 4.86 16.12 -18.55
N ARG A 2 3.70 16.27 -17.89
CA ARG A 2 3.28 15.36 -16.80
C ARG A 2 3.01 13.97 -17.36
N ARG A 3 3.25 12.92 -16.58
CA ARG A 3 2.91 11.54 -16.97
C ARG A 3 1.43 11.31 -16.74
N ARG A 4 0.72 10.75 -17.73
CA ARG A 4 -0.71 10.49 -17.62
C ARG A 4 -0.94 9.23 -16.79
N LEU A 5 -1.84 9.32 -15.81
CA LEU A 5 -2.08 8.30 -14.81
C LEU A 5 -3.57 7.93 -14.77
N VAL A 6 -3.87 6.63 -14.79
CA VAL A 6 -5.20 6.12 -14.47
C VAL A 6 -5.18 5.48 -13.08
N LEU A 7 -6.13 5.84 -12.22
CA LEU A 7 -6.29 5.24 -10.91
C LEU A 7 -7.25 4.04 -11.00
N ILE A 8 -6.76 2.84 -10.70
CA ILE A 8 -7.59 1.62 -10.64
C ILE A 8 -8.19 1.55 -9.23
N GLY A 9 -9.49 1.87 -9.13
CA GLY A 9 -10.26 2.10 -7.92
C GLY A 9 -11.06 3.40 -8.03
N ALA A 10 -12.25 3.45 -7.43
CA ALA A 10 -13.09 4.65 -7.35
C ALA A 10 -13.63 4.90 -5.92
N GLY A 11 -13.04 4.24 -4.91
CA GLY A 11 -13.37 4.46 -3.50
C GLY A 11 -12.72 5.74 -2.94
N GLU A 12 -12.93 5.99 -1.65
CA GLU A 12 -12.36 7.14 -0.94
C GLU A 12 -10.83 7.21 -1.09
N PHE A 13 -10.13 6.07 -0.96
CA PHE A 13 -8.68 6.02 -1.15
C PHE A 13 -8.25 6.45 -2.56
N ALA A 14 -9.04 6.19 -3.60
CA ALA A 14 -8.74 6.64 -4.96
C ALA A 14 -8.89 8.16 -5.10
N GLN A 15 -9.89 8.76 -4.45
CA GLN A 15 -10.04 10.22 -4.42
C GLN A 15 -8.88 10.88 -3.67
N ILE A 16 -8.48 10.32 -2.53
CA ILE A 16 -7.29 10.78 -1.79
C ILE A 16 -6.04 10.64 -2.67
N ALA A 17 -5.83 9.49 -3.31
CA ALA A 17 -4.70 9.30 -4.21
C ALA A 17 -4.70 10.35 -5.34
N CYS A 18 -5.87 10.67 -5.90
CA CYS A 18 -6.01 11.72 -6.91
C CYS A 18 -5.48 13.07 -6.43
N GLU A 19 -5.88 13.53 -5.25
CA GLU A 19 -5.39 14.78 -4.67
C GLU A 19 -3.86 14.81 -4.53
N TYR A 20 -3.28 13.74 -4.00
CA TYR A 20 -1.84 13.64 -3.77
C TYR A 20 -1.05 13.54 -5.08
N PHE A 21 -1.50 12.75 -6.05
CA PHE A 21 -0.85 12.68 -7.36
C PHE A 21 -0.91 14.02 -8.11
N GLU A 22 -2.05 14.72 -8.09
CA GLU A 22 -2.22 15.98 -8.85
C GLU A 22 -1.43 17.16 -8.29
N HIS A 23 -1.32 17.21 -6.95
CA HIS A 23 -0.79 18.38 -6.26
C HIS A 23 0.61 18.17 -5.67
N ASP A 24 1.09 16.93 -5.55
CA ASP A 24 2.37 16.60 -4.92
C ASP A 24 3.21 15.60 -5.73
N SER A 25 2.98 15.51 -7.05
CA SER A 25 3.78 14.65 -7.93
C SER A 25 3.93 15.21 -9.34
N THR A 26 4.62 14.46 -10.21
CA THR A 26 4.77 14.77 -11.64
C THR A 26 3.70 14.13 -12.53
N TYR A 27 2.70 13.49 -11.93
CA TYR A 27 1.61 12.82 -12.63
C TYR A 27 0.42 13.76 -12.88
N GLU A 28 -0.38 13.41 -13.87
CA GLU A 28 -1.68 13.99 -14.17
C GLU A 28 -2.69 12.84 -14.17
N VAL A 29 -3.69 12.91 -13.29
CA VAL A 29 -4.72 11.87 -13.19
C VAL A 29 -5.77 12.14 -14.25
N VAL A 30 -5.91 11.24 -15.22
CA VAL A 30 -6.79 11.45 -16.38
C VAL A 30 -8.10 10.69 -16.29
N ALA A 31 -8.15 9.63 -15.48
CA ALA A 31 -9.33 8.80 -15.29
C ALA A 31 -9.24 7.96 -14.01
N PHE A 32 -10.39 7.47 -13.59
CA PHE A 32 -10.53 6.36 -12.66
C PHE A 32 -10.99 5.11 -13.43
N SER A 33 -10.72 3.94 -12.90
CA SER A 33 -11.19 2.69 -13.48
C SER A 33 -11.62 1.68 -12.42
N VAL A 34 -12.73 1.01 -12.67
CA VAL A 34 -13.29 -0.05 -11.81
C VAL A 34 -13.78 -1.21 -12.67
N GLU A 35 -13.84 -2.41 -12.11
CA GLU A 35 -14.50 -3.54 -12.81
C GLU A 35 -15.94 -3.16 -13.14
N ARG A 36 -16.43 -3.62 -14.30
CA ARG A 36 -17.72 -3.20 -14.89
C ARG A 36 -18.89 -3.34 -13.93
N GLU A 37 -18.89 -4.36 -13.09
CA GLU A 37 -19.93 -4.60 -12.08
C GLU A 37 -19.98 -3.52 -10.98
N TYR A 38 -18.87 -2.81 -10.74
CA TYR A 38 -18.77 -1.71 -9.77
C TYR A 38 -18.85 -0.33 -10.41
N LEU A 39 -19.05 -0.23 -11.73
CA LEU A 39 -19.21 1.04 -12.43
C LEU A 39 -20.61 1.60 -12.16
N SER A 40 -20.74 2.39 -11.10
CA SER A 40 -22.00 2.99 -10.66
C SER A 40 -22.22 4.41 -11.17
N GLN A 41 -21.14 5.13 -11.47
CA GLN A 41 -21.18 6.52 -11.92
C GLN A 41 -20.15 6.75 -13.04
N PRO A 42 -20.48 7.57 -14.05
CA PRO A 42 -19.59 7.80 -15.21
C PRO A 42 -18.44 8.78 -14.91
N PHE A 43 -18.51 9.54 -13.82
CA PHE A 43 -17.50 10.52 -13.44
C PHE A 43 -17.19 10.48 -11.94
N LEU A 44 -15.95 10.81 -11.58
CA LEU A 44 -15.49 11.01 -10.21
C LEU A 44 -14.43 12.12 -10.22
N ALA A 45 -14.53 13.11 -9.33
CA ALA A 45 -13.64 14.28 -9.30
C ALA A 45 -13.44 14.90 -10.70
N ASP A 46 -14.55 15.15 -11.42
CA ASP A 46 -14.59 15.71 -12.78
C ASP A 46 -13.82 14.92 -13.86
N ARG A 47 -13.53 13.64 -13.60
CA ARG A 47 -12.80 12.74 -14.50
C ARG A 47 -13.63 11.51 -14.82
N PRO A 48 -13.48 10.91 -16.02
CA PRO A 48 -14.22 9.72 -16.40
C PRO A 48 -13.87 8.54 -15.48
N VAL A 49 -14.88 7.73 -15.19
CA VAL A 49 -14.75 6.41 -14.57
C VAL A 49 -15.03 5.37 -15.65
N VAL A 50 -14.05 4.55 -15.99
CA VAL A 50 -14.15 3.57 -17.09
C VAL A 50 -14.06 2.13 -16.61
N ALA A 51 -14.66 1.21 -17.37
CA ALA A 51 -14.58 -0.22 -17.09
C ALA A 51 -13.13 -0.71 -17.22
N TYR A 52 -12.64 -1.37 -16.17
CA TYR A 52 -11.27 -1.88 -16.07
C TYR A 52 -10.95 -2.94 -17.13
N GLU A 53 -11.96 -3.73 -17.51
CA GLU A 53 -11.83 -4.81 -18.47
C GLU A 53 -11.42 -4.30 -19.86
N THR A 54 -11.84 -3.08 -20.22
CA THR A 54 -11.62 -2.47 -21.55
C THR A 54 -10.86 -1.15 -21.46
N MET A 55 -10.21 -0.86 -20.34
CA MET A 55 -9.53 0.41 -20.09
C MET A 55 -8.42 0.69 -21.12
N GLU A 56 -7.71 -0.33 -21.58
CA GLU A 56 -6.61 -0.25 -22.56
C GLU A 56 -7.04 0.26 -23.93
N GLU A 57 -8.32 0.19 -24.27
CA GLU A 57 -8.86 0.72 -25.54
C GLU A 57 -8.82 2.25 -25.58
N THR A 58 -8.99 2.89 -24.41
CA THR A 58 -9.01 4.36 -24.27
C THR A 58 -7.72 4.89 -23.65
N TYR A 59 -7.11 4.14 -22.74
CA TYR A 59 -5.91 4.51 -21.99
C TYR A 59 -4.83 3.45 -22.16
N PRO A 60 -4.21 3.34 -23.34
CA PRO A 60 -3.30 2.23 -23.63
C PRO A 60 -1.97 2.32 -22.82
N PRO A 61 -1.35 1.17 -22.48
CA PRO A 61 -0.19 1.10 -21.59
C PRO A 61 1.10 1.75 -22.11
N GLN A 62 1.21 1.97 -23.43
CA GLN A 62 2.32 2.74 -23.99
C GLN A 62 2.29 4.21 -23.54
N ASP A 63 1.11 4.78 -23.36
CA ASP A 63 0.90 6.22 -23.17
C ASP A 63 0.47 6.58 -21.74
N HIS A 64 0.09 5.57 -20.93
CA HIS A 64 -0.46 5.77 -19.59
C HIS A 64 0.25 4.87 -18.57
N ASP A 65 0.60 5.45 -17.43
CA ASP A 65 0.93 4.70 -16.22
C ASP A 65 -0.38 4.42 -15.45
N VAL A 66 -0.37 3.46 -14.51
CA VAL A 66 -1.52 3.22 -13.63
C VAL A 66 -1.09 3.12 -12.17
N PHE A 67 -2.01 3.40 -11.25
CA PHE A 67 -1.84 3.13 -9.84
C PHE A 67 -3.06 2.39 -9.30
N VAL A 68 -2.86 1.27 -8.61
CA VAL A 68 -3.95 0.49 -8.01
C VAL A 68 -4.31 1.08 -6.65
N ALA A 69 -5.31 1.96 -6.65
CA ALA A 69 -5.82 2.70 -5.51
C ALA A 69 -6.87 1.93 -4.72
N ILE A 70 -6.49 0.78 -4.18
CA ILE A 70 -7.34 -0.06 -3.33
C ILE A 70 -6.62 -0.31 -2.00
N PRO A 71 -7.27 -0.10 -0.84
CA PRO A 71 -6.60 -0.18 0.45
C PRO A 71 -6.40 -1.66 0.87
N SER A 72 -6.68 -1.99 2.14
CA SER A 72 -6.42 -3.28 2.76
C SER A 72 -7.52 -4.33 2.55
N SER A 73 -8.47 -4.11 1.65
CA SER A 73 -9.61 -5.02 1.42
C SER A 73 -9.15 -6.46 1.18
N GLN A 74 -9.77 -7.40 1.92
CA GLN A 74 -9.41 -8.82 1.92
C GLN A 74 -7.93 -9.07 2.24
N LEU A 75 -7.38 -8.37 3.25
CA LEU A 75 -5.95 -8.42 3.59
C LEU A 75 -5.06 -8.14 2.38
N ASN A 76 -5.27 -6.98 1.76
CA ASN A 76 -4.56 -6.50 0.57
C ASN A 76 -4.82 -7.30 -0.73
N ARG A 77 -5.52 -8.43 -0.68
CA ARG A 77 -5.65 -9.36 -1.83
C ARG A 77 -6.33 -8.74 -3.03
N LEU A 78 -7.31 -7.86 -2.83
CA LEU A 78 -7.96 -7.16 -3.93
C LEU A 78 -6.97 -6.25 -4.68
N ARG A 79 -6.18 -5.46 -3.93
CA ARG A 79 -5.10 -4.63 -4.48
C ARG A 79 -4.06 -5.50 -5.19
N THR A 80 -3.59 -6.58 -4.56
CA THR A 80 -2.60 -7.51 -5.13
C THR A 80 -3.07 -8.14 -6.44
N ARG A 81 -4.34 -8.56 -6.53
CA ARG A 81 -4.93 -9.13 -7.74
C ARG A 81 -4.88 -8.13 -8.89
N LEU A 82 -5.38 -6.91 -8.66
CA LEU A 82 -5.46 -5.88 -9.70
C LEU A 82 -4.08 -5.32 -10.07
N TYR A 83 -3.15 -5.23 -9.12
CA TYR A 83 -1.75 -4.89 -9.37
C TYR A 83 -1.08 -5.89 -10.33
N ARG A 84 -1.21 -7.20 -10.06
CA ARG A 84 -0.67 -8.25 -10.92
C ARG A 84 -1.35 -8.25 -12.29
N ASP A 85 -2.66 -8.01 -12.33
CA ASP A 85 -3.42 -7.98 -13.57
C ASP A 85 -3.02 -6.80 -14.47
N ALA A 86 -2.96 -5.59 -13.92
CA ALA A 86 -2.52 -4.39 -14.63
C ALA A 86 -1.08 -4.56 -15.18
N LYS A 87 -0.19 -5.18 -14.40
CA LYS A 87 1.16 -5.52 -14.85
C LYS A 87 1.15 -6.50 -16.02
N ARG A 88 0.28 -7.52 -15.99
CA ARG A 88 0.10 -8.46 -17.13
C ARG A 88 -0.48 -7.78 -18.37
N LYS A 89 -1.30 -6.73 -18.20
CA LYS A 89 -1.78 -5.86 -19.28
C LYS A 89 -0.69 -4.94 -19.85
N GLY A 90 0.53 -4.95 -19.28
CA GLY A 90 1.68 -4.20 -19.80
C GLY A 90 1.82 -2.78 -19.26
N TYR A 91 0.99 -2.37 -18.29
CA TYR A 91 1.10 -1.06 -17.68
C TYR A 91 2.35 -0.93 -16.82
N ARG A 92 2.88 0.30 -16.74
CA ARG A 92 3.83 0.70 -15.71
C ARG A 92 3.07 1.15 -14.47
N LEU A 93 3.51 0.72 -13.29
CA LEU A 93 2.84 1.00 -12.04
C LEU A 93 3.49 2.20 -11.35
N ALA A 94 2.76 3.29 -11.22
CA ALA A 94 3.25 4.50 -10.58
C ALA A 94 3.45 4.29 -9.07
N THR A 95 4.54 4.81 -8.52
CA THR A 95 4.74 4.91 -7.07
C THR A 95 4.61 6.37 -6.67
N TYR A 96 3.80 6.62 -5.63
CA TYR A 96 3.71 7.91 -4.97
C TYR A 96 4.50 7.90 -3.67
N VAL A 97 5.38 8.90 -3.53
CA VAL A 97 6.06 9.23 -2.27
C VAL A 97 5.84 10.71 -2.02
N SER A 98 5.23 11.05 -0.89
CA SER A 98 5.00 12.44 -0.54
C SER A 98 6.30 13.24 -0.48
N SER A 99 6.25 14.48 -0.97
CA SER A 99 7.34 15.46 -0.82
C SER A 99 7.65 15.79 0.65
N ARG A 100 6.74 15.42 1.56
CA ARG A 100 6.85 15.58 3.01
C ARG A 100 7.24 14.30 3.74
N ALA A 101 7.56 13.22 3.03
CA ALA A 101 8.19 12.05 3.62
C ALA A 101 9.72 12.21 3.64
N PHE A 102 10.36 11.74 4.70
CA PHE A 102 11.81 11.61 4.75
C PHE A 102 12.21 10.22 4.25
N VAL A 103 12.79 10.15 3.05
CA VAL A 103 13.31 8.89 2.48
C VAL A 103 14.82 9.02 2.32
N TRP A 104 15.57 8.16 3.02
CA TRP A 104 17.01 8.18 2.91
C TRP A 104 17.48 7.79 1.50
N ARG A 105 18.54 8.45 1.00
CA ARG A 105 19.01 8.35 -0.40
C ARG A 105 19.36 6.94 -0.90
N ASN A 106 19.57 5.99 0.00
CA ASN A 106 19.92 4.60 -0.33
C ASN A 106 18.86 3.58 0.13
N ALA A 107 17.70 4.08 0.59
CA ALA A 107 16.51 3.25 0.72
C ALA A 107 15.94 2.95 -0.67
N GLN A 108 15.26 1.83 -0.79
CA GLN A 108 14.65 1.35 -2.03
C GLN A 108 13.15 1.25 -1.84
N VAL A 109 12.39 1.67 -2.85
CA VAL A 109 10.92 1.58 -2.87
C VAL A 109 10.52 0.95 -4.19
N GLY A 110 9.70 -0.09 -4.12
CA GLY A 110 9.15 -0.78 -5.28
C GLY A 110 8.10 0.03 -6.04
N GLU A 111 7.48 -0.63 -7.01
CA GLU A 111 6.41 -0.03 -7.82
C GLU A 111 5.04 -0.12 -7.12
N ASN A 112 4.04 0.64 -7.61
CA ASN A 112 2.69 0.73 -7.02
C ASN A 112 2.65 1.05 -5.51
N CYS A 113 3.68 1.72 -4.97
CA CYS A 113 3.68 2.09 -3.57
C CYS A 113 2.99 3.44 -3.35
N PHE A 114 2.37 3.61 -2.19
CA PHE A 114 1.78 4.89 -1.79
C PHE A 114 2.24 5.24 -0.37
N ILE A 115 3.13 6.23 -0.28
CA ILE A 115 3.79 6.64 0.96
C ILE A 115 3.35 8.07 1.28
N PHE A 116 2.49 8.19 2.29
CA PHE A 116 1.98 9.48 2.79
C PHE A 116 3.09 10.31 3.48
N GLU A 117 2.74 11.53 3.86
CA GLU A 117 3.61 12.47 4.57
C GLU A 117 4.12 11.96 5.92
N ASN A 118 5.20 12.57 6.42
CA ASN A 118 5.81 12.31 7.73
C ASN A 118 6.32 10.87 7.95
N ASN A 119 6.34 10.02 6.92
CA ASN A 119 7.06 8.76 6.98
C ASN A 119 8.57 9.03 7.08
N VAL A 120 9.25 8.34 7.99
CA VAL A 120 10.72 8.34 8.12
C VAL A 120 11.23 6.97 7.69
N ILE A 121 11.86 6.91 6.52
CA ILE A 121 12.45 5.70 5.94
C ILE A 121 13.97 5.82 6.03
N GLN A 122 14.57 5.03 6.93
CA GLN A 122 15.99 5.10 7.30
C GLN A 122 16.93 4.42 6.28
N PRO A 123 18.28 4.55 6.45
CA PRO A 123 19.25 3.96 5.53
C PRO A 123 19.07 2.45 5.33
N PHE A 124 19.27 2.00 4.09
CA PHE A 124 19.25 0.60 3.67
C PHE A 124 17.90 -0.11 3.88
N VAL A 125 16.81 0.63 4.09
CA VAL A 125 15.47 0.05 4.07
C VAL A 125 15.11 -0.38 2.66
N THR A 126 14.45 -1.54 2.54
CA THR A 126 13.83 -2.00 1.30
C THR A 126 12.33 -2.07 1.51
N ILE A 127 11.57 -1.31 0.74
CA ILE A 127 10.12 -1.44 0.62
C ILE A 127 9.86 -2.13 -0.71
N GLY A 128 9.16 -3.27 -0.65
CA GLY A 128 8.73 -4.05 -1.80
C GLY A 128 7.69 -3.32 -2.64
N ASN A 129 7.02 -4.06 -3.50
CA ASN A 129 6.02 -3.51 -4.42
C ASN A 129 4.64 -3.46 -3.76
N ASN A 130 3.79 -2.57 -4.27
CA ASN A 130 2.37 -2.54 -3.93
C ASN A 130 2.09 -2.28 -2.44
N CYS A 131 3.01 -1.57 -1.76
CA CYS A 131 2.89 -1.25 -0.34
C CYS A 131 2.16 0.08 -0.12
N ILE A 132 1.40 0.17 0.96
CA ILE A 132 0.77 1.43 1.39
C ILE A 132 1.27 1.77 2.78
N LEU A 133 1.87 2.95 2.94
CA LEU A 133 2.29 3.49 4.23
C LEU A 133 1.52 4.77 4.47
N TRP A 134 0.57 4.73 5.39
CA TRP A 134 -0.13 5.92 5.89
C TRP A 134 0.80 6.86 6.66
N SER A 135 0.28 8.00 7.10
CA SER A 135 1.12 9.09 7.57
C SER A 135 1.89 8.76 8.86
N GLY A 136 3.09 9.31 8.97
CA GLY A 136 3.79 9.40 10.25
C GLY A 136 4.47 8.12 10.77
N ASN A 137 4.76 7.13 9.92
CA ASN A 137 5.47 5.92 10.37
C ASN A 137 6.98 6.13 10.49
N HIS A 138 7.61 5.29 11.31
CA HIS A 138 9.06 5.11 11.32
C HIS A 138 9.40 3.72 10.80
N VAL A 139 10.27 3.63 9.79
CA VAL A 139 10.85 2.38 9.29
C VAL A 139 12.36 2.44 9.49
N GLY A 140 12.83 1.73 10.52
CA GLY A 140 14.21 1.73 10.99
C GLY A 140 15.18 1.11 10.00
N HIS A 141 16.47 1.45 10.15
CA HIS A 141 17.52 1.05 9.20
C HIS A 141 17.57 -0.46 8.93
N ARG A 142 17.88 -0.84 7.68
CA ARG A 142 18.01 -2.24 7.24
C ARG A 142 16.74 -3.11 7.43
N THR A 143 15.59 -2.48 7.67
CA THR A 143 14.31 -3.17 7.68
C THR A 143 13.84 -3.47 6.27
N VAL A 144 13.21 -4.62 6.09
CA VAL A 144 12.58 -5.04 4.84
C VAL A 144 11.07 -5.08 5.03
N LEU A 145 10.33 -4.32 4.23
CA LEU A 145 8.89 -4.50 4.05
C LEU A 145 8.69 -5.25 2.74
N HIS A 146 8.17 -6.47 2.80
CA HIS A 146 7.88 -7.27 1.61
C HIS A 146 6.67 -6.73 0.83
N ASP A 147 6.36 -7.36 -0.31
CA ASP A 147 5.30 -6.92 -1.21
C ASP A 147 3.92 -6.90 -0.54
N ASN A 148 3.08 -5.96 -0.97
CA ASN A 148 1.68 -5.82 -0.58
C ASN A 148 1.45 -5.48 0.90
N VAL A 149 2.48 -5.08 1.64
CA VAL A 149 2.35 -4.66 3.04
C VAL A 149 1.53 -3.38 3.14
N PHE A 150 0.64 -3.32 4.13
CA PHE A 150 -0.11 -2.13 4.50
C PHE A 150 0.30 -1.70 5.91
N VAL A 151 0.76 -0.47 6.05
CA VAL A 151 1.11 0.15 7.32
C VAL A 151 0.16 1.31 7.56
N ALA A 152 -0.72 1.16 8.55
CA ALA A 152 -1.59 2.23 9.03
C ALA A 152 -0.77 3.30 9.76
N SER A 153 -1.38 4.45 10.08
CA SER A 153 -0.65 5.62 10.59
C SER A 153 0.10 5.37 11.89
N HIS A 154 1.21 6.07 12.05
CA HIS A 154 1.99 6.17 13.30
C HIS A 154 2.51 4.83 13.85
N ALA A 155 2.78 3.84 13.00
CA ALA A 155 3.53 2.66 13.38
C ALA A 155 5.03 2.97 13.54
N VAL A 156 5.68 2.33 14.52
CA VAL A 156 7.13 2.42 14.74
C VAL A 156 7.75 1.05 14.54
N ILE A 157 8.37 0.84 13.37
CA ILE A 157 9.11 -0.36 13.03
C ILE A 157 10.58 -0.09 13.26
N SER A 158 11.19 -0.74 14.25
CA SER A 158 12.61 -0.57 14.59
C SER A 158 13.54 -1.07 13.47
N GLY A 159 14.86 -1.00 13.71
CA GLY A 159 15.85 -1.52 12.77
C GLY A 159 15.70 -3.02 12.51
N TYR A 160 16.36 -3.49 11.45
CA TYR A 160 16.57 -4.91 11.14
C TYR A 160 15.30 -5.79 11.17
N CYS A 161 14.12 -5.20 11.04
CA CYS A 161 12.87 -5.95 11.03
C CYS A 161 12.64 -6.55 9.64
N ASP A 162 11.89 -7.63 9.61
CA ASP A 162 11.50 -8.31 8.38
C ASP A 162 9.98 -8.48 8.38
N ILE A 163 9.27 -7.69 7.57
CA ILE A 163 7.81 -7.67 7.53
C ILE A 163 7.34 -8.40 6.28
N GLY A 164 6.84 -9.62 6.45
CA GLY A 164 6.42 -10.53 5.40
C GLY A 164 5.25 -10.02 4.55
N GLU A 165 5.06 -10.66 3.40
CA GLU A 165 4.10 -10.21 2.39
C GLU A 165 2.66 -10.12 2.91
N ASN A 166 1.90 -9.17 2.36
CA ASN A 166 0.47 -8.97 2.61
C ASN A 166 0.10 -8.62 4.06
N CYS A 167 1.08 -8.41 4.94
CA CYS A 167 0.81 -8.03 6.33
C CYS A 167 0.05 -6.69 6.41
N PHE A 168 -0.82 -6.60 7.41
CA PHE A 168 -1.47 -5.36 7.83
C PHE A 168 -0.93 -4.95 9.19
N ILE A 169 -0.33 -3.77 9.26
CA ILE A 169 0.21 -3.18 10.47
C ILE A 169 -0.74 -2.08 10.95
N GLY A 170 -1.39 -2.30 12.10
CA GLY A 170 -2.40 -1.41 12.65
C GLY A 170 -1.84 -0.11 13.21
N VAL A 171 -2.74 0.86 13.39
CA VAL A 171 -2.42 2.21 13.89
C VAL A 171 -1.66 2.13 15.21
N ASN A 172 -0.59 2.92 15.36
CA ASN A 172 0.23 2.96 16.58
C ASN A 172 0.88 1.61 16.99
N ALA A 173 0.99 0.63 16.09
CA ALA A 173 1.74 -0.59 16.39
C ALA A 173 3.26 -0.28 16.51
N THR A 174 3.92 -0.91 17.48
CA THR A 174 5.35 -0.70 17.77
C THR A 174 6.09 -2.03 17.73
N PHE A 175 7.27 -2.05 17.12
CA PHE A 175 8.09 -3.25 16.92
C PHE A 175 9.45 -3.06 17.57
N ASN A 176 9.91 -4.07 18.31
CA ASN A 176 11.30 -4.16 18.75
C ASN A 176 12.24 -4.34 17.55
N ASP A 177 13.53 -4.04 17.76
CA ASP A 177 14.59 -4.33 16.80
C ASP A 177 14.65 -5.84 16.50
N HIS A 178 15.03 -6.20 15.27
CA HIS A 178 15.24 -7.57 14.81
C HIS A 178 14.02 -8.53 14.82
N VAL A 179 12.78 -8.03 14.91
CA VAL A 179 11.61 -8.92 14.85
C VAL A 179 11.23 -9.29 13.41
N LYS A 180 10.80 -10.54 13.23
CA LYS A 180 10.30 -11.06 11.96
C LYS A 180 8.80 -11.29 12.02
N ILE A 181 8.07 -10.65 11.12
CA ILE A 181 6.64 -10.83 10.95
C ILE A 181 6.44 -11.75 9.74
N ALA A 182 5.97 -12.96 9.99
CA ALA A 182 5.63 -13.89 8.90
C ALA A 182 4.49 -13.32 8.04
N GLU A 183 4.34 -13.83 6.81
CA GLU A 183 3.33 -13.39 5.86
C GLU A 183 1.89 -13.46 6.37
N ASP A 184 1.01 -12.69 5.73
CA ASP A 184 -0.44 -12.68 5.98
C ASP A 184 -0.81 -12.38 7.44
N ASN A 185 -0.01 -11.61 8.17
CA ASN A 185 -0.35 -11.25 9.55
C ASN A 185 -1.16 -9.95 9.65
N VAL A 186 -2.02 -9.88 10.66
CA VAL A 186 -2.64 -8.64 11.12
C VAL A 186 -2.05 -8.29 12.48
N ILE A 187 -1.32 -7.19 12.55
CA ILE A 187 -0.87 -6.59 13.80
C ILE A 187 -1.92 -5.56 14.20
N GLY A 188 -2.61 -5.80 15.32
CA GLY A 188 -3.68 -4.91 15.79
C GLY A 188 -3.15 -3.54 16.20
N ALA A 189 -4.03 -2.55 16.21
CA ALA A 189 -3.69 -1.20 16.65
C ALA A 189 -3.12 -1.19 18.08
N GLY A 190 -2.10 -0.35 18.30
CA GLY A 190 -1.44 -0.18 19.60
C GLY A 190 -0.64 -1.39 20.08
N SER A 191 -0.41 -2.40 19.25
CA SER A 191 0.28 -3.63 19.66
C SER A 191 1.79 -3.41 19.82
N LEU A 192 2.39 -4.01 20.86
CA LEU A 192 3.84 -4.00 21.08
C LEU A 192 4.44 -5.36 20.67
N VAL A 193 4.98 -5.43 19.46
CA VAL A 193 5.57 -6.63 18.89
C VAL A 193 7.01 -6.79 19.39
N THR A 194 7.21 -7.80 20.23
CA THR A 194 8.47 -8.07 20.94
C THR A 194 9.17 -9.34 20.49
N ARG A 195 8.50 -10.14 19.63
CA ARG A 195 8.92 -11.46 19.18
C ARG A 195 8.37 -11.73 17.78
N ASP A 196 9.01 -12.66 17.09
CA ASP A 196 8.60 -13.13 15.78
C ASP A 196 7.18 -13.72 15.79
N THR A 197 6.54 -13.71 14.62
CA THR A 197 5.18 -14.20 14.44
C THR A 197 5.10 -15.46 13.59
N GLU A 198 4.00 -16.20 13.76
CA GLU A 198 3.57 -17.27 12.85
C GLU A 198 2.74 -16.68 11.69
N PRO A 199 2.74 -17.29 10.50
CA PRO A 199 2.00 -16.76 9.35
C PRO A 199 0.48 -16.85 9.55
N GLY A 200 -0.27 -15.91 8.96
CA GLY A 200 -1.74 -15.99 8.88
C GLY A 200 -2.49 -15.76 10.20
N ARG A 201 -1.86 -15.08 11.18
CA ARG A 201 -2.41 -14.86 12.53
C ARG A 201 -2.71 -13.38 12.78
N ILE A 202 -3.41 -13.16 13.90
CA ILE A 202 -3.72 -11.82 14.40
C ILE A 202 -2.98 -11.63 15.72
N TYR A 203 -2.13 -10.62 15.82
CA TYR A 203 -1.40 -10.29 17.05
C TYR A 203 -1.93 -8.99 17.65
N VAL A 204 -2.29 -9.02 18.94
CA VAL A 204 -2.81 -7.85 19.66
C VAL A 204 -2.18 -7.69 21.04
N GLY A 205 -2.19 -6.46 21.56
CA GLY A 205 -1.85 -6.16 22.95
C GLY A 205 -0.39 -5.77 23.18
N SER A 206 -0.04 -5.52 24.44
CA SER A 206 1.31 -5.13 24.86
C SER A 206 1.75 -5.97 26.07
N PRO A 207 2.66 -6.96 25.88
CA PRO A 207 3.26 -7.36 24.60
C PRO A 207 2.25 -8.10 23.69
N ALA A 208 2.45 -8.02 22.38
CA ALA A 208 1.56 -8.61 21.39
C ALA A 208 1.54 -10.14 21.49
N ARG A 209 0.35 -10.73 21.42
CA ARG A 209 0.13 -12.19 21.43
C ARG A 209 -0.87 -12.57 20.34
N ALA A 210 -0.70 -13.77 19.80
CA ALA A 210 -1.62 -14.32 18.81
C ALA A 210 -3.01 -14.51 19.45
N LEU A 211 -4.07 -14.06 18.78
CA LEU A 211 -5.43 -14.40 19.15
C LEU A 211 -5.67 -15.90 18.91
N PRO A 212 -6.17 -16.65 19.91
CA PRO A 212 -6.55 -18.04 19.73
C PRO A 212 -7.62 -18.18 18.64
N ASP A 213 -7.52 -19.25 17.84
CA ASP A 213 -8.57 -19.71 16.91
C ASP A 213 -9.07 -18.70 15.87
N LYS A 214 -8.31 -17.62 15.62
CA LYS A 214 -8.61 -16.63 14.58
C LYS A 214 -7.50 -16.58 13.54
N SER A 215 -7.91 -16.63 12.27
CA SER A 215 -7.04 -16.34 11.12
C SER A 215 -7.17 -14.88 10.73
N SER A 216 -6.06 -14.27 10.35
CA SER A 216 -6.02 -12.94 9.74
C SER A 216 -6.85 -12.84 8.46
N LEU A 217 -6.98 -13.93 7.70
CA LEU A 217 -7.72 -13.98 6.44
C LEU A 217 -9.23 -13.81 6.63
N ALA A 218 -9.74 -14.01 7.85
CA ALA A 218 -11.14 -13.80 8.19
C ALA A 218 -11.43 -12.37 8.70
N VAL A 219 -10.41 -11.52 8.84
CA VAL A 219 -10.59 -10.14 9.35
C VAL A 219 -11.17 -9.26 8.25
N LYS A 220 -12.20 -8.49 8.61
CA LYS A 220 -12.66 -7.36 7.81
C LYS A 220 -11.84 -6.13 8.20
N LEU A 221 -10.96 -5.72 7.28
CA LEU A 221 -10.11 -4.53 7.38
C LEU A 221 -10.71 -3.39 6.55
#